data_AF-A0A2M8P0I3-F1
#
_entry.id   AF-A0A2M8P0I3-F1
#
_cell.length_a   1.000
_cell.length_b   1.000
_cell.length_c   1.000
_cell.angle_alpha   90.00
_cell.angle_beta   90.00
_cell.angle_gamma   90.00
#
_symmetry.space_group_name_H-M   'P 1'
#
loop_
_entity.id
_entity.type
_entity.pdbx_description
1 polymer ?
#
loop_
_entity_poly.entity_id
_entity_poly.type
_entity_poly.pdbx_seq_one_letter_code
_entity_poly.pdbx_strand_id
1 'polypeptide(L)'
;MPIDTTEKGFMELLQIHEREWGTEMYPNRPSLADLLNAPIVAVWTGEPVQPSAANMRIKPRHLSDHQTSQRFMLSVHRRLEELDPLILAMIVAGKPSSILHRKLLYLFVQKKPVKILGVRLLLEPIS
;
A
#
# COMPACT_ATOMS: atom_id res chain seq x y z
N MET A 1 -3.57 -20.15 9.66
CA MET A 1 -4.16 -20.04 8.31
C MET A 1 -3.61 -18.79 7.65
N PRO A 2 -3.10 -18.85 6.41
CA PRO A 2 -2.79 -17.62 5.68
C PRO A 2 -4.12 -16.90 5.42
N ILE A 3 -4.25 -15.67 5.92
CA ILE A 3 -5.40 -14.83 5.60
C ILE A 3 -5.25 -14.49 4.13
N ASP A 4 -6.11 -15.06 3.29
CA ASP A 4 -6.22 -14.69 1.89
C ASP A 4 -6.68 -13.23 1.87
N THR A 5 -5.73 -12.30 1.73
CA THR A 5 -5.97 -10.87 1.78
C THR A 5 -6.76 -10.37 0.57
N THR A 6 -7.00 -11.24 -0.43
CA THR A 6 -7.57 -10.91 -1.72
C THR A 6 -9.03 -10.41 -1.65
N GLU A 7 -9.74 -10.63 -0.53
CA GLU A 7 -11.16 -10.25 -0.38
C GLU A 7 -11.47 -9.30 0.78
N LYS A 8 -10.46 -8.67 1.42
CA LYS A 8 -10.76 -7.75 2.53
C LYS A 8 -11.57 -6.55 2.04
N GLY A 9 -12.75 -6.38 2.61
CA GLY A 9 -13.62 -5.25 2.32
C GLY A 9 -13.00 -3.92 2.77
N PHE A 10 -13.42 -2.81 2.15
CA PHE A 10 -12.92 -1.47 2.48
C PHE A 10 -12.92 -1.17 3.99
N MET A 11 -14.03 -1.47 4.66
CA MET A 11 -14.17 -1.23 6.11
C MET A 11 -13.26 -2.12 6.95
N GLU A 12 -13.01 -3.35 6.54
CA GLU A 12 -12.11 -4.25 7.26
C GLU A 12 -10.67 -3.74 7.20
N LEU A 13 -10.20 -3.33 6.01
CA LEU A 13 -8.88 -2.73 5.86
C LEU A 13 -8.75 -1.44 6.67
N LEU A 14 -9.77 -0.60 6.67
CA LEU A 14 -9.77 0.64 7.45
C LEU A 14 -9.68 0.37 8.97
N GLN A 15 -10.41 -0.63 9.47
CA GLN A 15 -10.33 -1.04 10.88
C GLN A 15 -8.96 -1.60 11.25
N ILE A 16 -8.37 -2.43 10.36
CA ILE A 16 -7.01 -2.95 10.56
C ILE A 16 -6.02 -1.79 10.57
N HIS A 17 -6.13 -0.86 9.63
CA HIS A 17 -5.27 0.32 9.53
C HIS A 17 -5.28 1.15 10.82
N GLU A 18 -6.48 1.50 11.30
CA GLU A 18 -6.64 2.28 12.52
C GLU A 18 -6.15 1.53 13.76
N ARG A 19 -6.30 0.19 13.80
CA ARG A 19 -5.75 -0.65 14.87
C ARG A 19 -4.22 -0.72 14.85
N GLU A 20 -3.63 -0.88 13.67
CA GLU A 20 -2.18 -1.06 13.50
C GLU A 20 -1.39 0.23 13.70
N TRP A 21 -1.93 1.35 13.23
CA TRP A 21 -1.30 2.66 13.39
C TRP A 21 -1.67 3.33 14.71
N GLY A 22 -2.89 3.13 15.23
CA GLY A 22 -3.33 3.78 16.46
C GLY A 22 -3.07 5.29 16.42
N THR A 23 -2.18 5.78 17.30
CA THR A 23 -1.75 7.18 17.40
C THR A 23 -0.50 7.52 16.58
N GLU A 24 0.15 6.55 15.93
CA GLU A 24 1.32 6.77 15.10
C GLU A 24 0.96 7.48 13.77
N MET A 25 1.75 8.46 13.36
CA MET A 25 1.56 9.19 12.11
C MET A 25 2.60 8.78 11.07
N TYR A 26 2.16 8.62 9.82
CA TYR A 26 3.04 8.56 8.67
C TYR A 26 2.86 9.78 7.77
N PRO A 27 3.83 10.09 6.89
CA PRO A 27 3.73 11.23 6.00
C PRO A 27 2.42 11.22 5.21
N ASN A 28 1.65 12.30 5.34
CA ASN A 28 0.35 12.49 4.70
C ASN A 28 -0.72 11.47 5.10
N ARG A 29 -0.71 10.97 6.36
CA ARG A 29 -1.78 10.11 6.89
C ARG A 29 -3.14 10.84 6.80
N PRO A 30 -4.12 10.32 6.04
CA PRO A 30 -5.46 10.88 6.01
C PRO A 30 -6.17 10.61 7.34
N SER A 31 -7.07 11.50 7.73
CA SER A 31 -7.95 11.24 8.88
C SER A 31 -8.98 10.16 8.53
N LEU A 32 -9.57 9.54 9.56
CA LEU A 32 -10.71 8.63 9.39
C LEU A 32 -11.86 9.29 8.61
N ALA A 33 -12.13 10.57 8.88
CA ALA A 33 -13.16 11.32 8.18
C ALA A 33 -12.82 11.50 6.69
N ASP A 34 -11.56 11.77 6.36
CA ASP A 34 -11.11 11.87 4.97
C ASP A 34 -11.27 10.53 4.25
N LEU A 35 -10.87 9.42 4.89
CA LEU A 35 -10.99 8.09 4.31
C LEU A 35 -12.45 7.70 4.03
N LEU A 36 -13.37 8.04 4.92
CA LEU A 36 -14.79 7.73 4.77
C LEU A 36 -15.51 8.62 3.75
N ASN A 37 -15.00 9.81 3.47
CA ASN A 37 -15.60 10.77 2.54
C ASN A 37 -14.89 10.83 1.18
N ALA A 38 -13.67 10.30 1.07
CA ALA A 38 -12.90 10.32 -0.16
C ALA A 38 -13.56 9.45 -1.25
N PRO A 39 -13.65 9.95 -2.49
CA PRO A 39 -14.15 9.15 -3.60
C PRO A 39 -13.16 8.05 -3.99
N ILE A 40 -11.86 8.22 -3.73
CA ILE A 40 -10.82 7.25 -4.07
C ILE A 40 -9.90 7.07 -2.86
N VAL A 41 -9.64 5.81 -2.50
CA VAL A 41 -8.68 5.42 -1.46
C VAL A 41 -7.71 4.40 -2.01
N ALA A 42 -6.41 4.69 -1.91
CA ALA A 42 -5.33 3.81 -2.33
C ALA A 42 -4.62 3.22 -1.10
N VAL A 43 -4.35 1.91 -1.15
CA VAL A 43 -3.71 1.15 -0.08
C VAL A 43 -2.31 0.73 -0.52
N TRP A 44 -1.30 1.09 0.27
CA TRP A 44 0.12 0.91 -0.06
C TRP A 44 0.80 0.04 0.98
N THR A 45 1.56 -0.97 0.55
CA THR A 45 2.47 -1.69 1.46
C THR A 45 3.87 -1.09 1.39
N GLY A 46 4.54 -0.94 2.53
CA GLY A 46 5.99 -0.69 2.55
C GLY A 46 6.75 -1.97 2.18
N GLU A 47 7.91 -1.86 1.56
CA GLU A 47 8.77 -3.03 1.43
C GLU A 47 9.07 -3.62 2.81
N PRO A 48 8.93 -4.94 3.00
CA PRO A 48 9.52 -5.57 4.18
C PRO A 48 11.01 -5.29 4.11
N VAL A 49 11.57 -4.70 5.16
CA VAL A 49 13.02 -4.64 5.33
C VAL A 49 13.50 -6.08 5.26
N GLN A 50 14.08 -6.49 4.14
CA GLN A 50 14.70 -7.81 4.04
C GLN A 50 15.73 -7.84 5.18
N PRO A 51 15.63 -8.77 6.14
CA PRO A 51 16.71 -8.96 7.09
C PRO A 51 17.93 -9.30 6.24
N SER A 52 18.92 -8.40 6.25
CA SER A 52 20.13 -8.57 5.48
C SER A 52 20.71 -9.94 5.82
N ALA A 53 21.02 -10.74 4.78
CA ALA A 53 21.48 -12.12 4.89
C ALA A 53 22.86 -12.27 5.54
N ALA A 54 23.31 -11.28 6.32
CA ALA A 54 24.65 -11.21 6.88
C ALA A 54 24.74 -11.63 8.36
N ASN A 55 23.66 -11.68 9.14
CA ASN A 55 23.77 -12.00 10.58
C ASN A 55 22.61 -12.86 11.10
N MET A 56 22.82 -14.18 11.14
CA MET A 56 22.78 -15.01 12.37
C MET A 56 22.46 -16.48 12.05
N ARG A 57 23.50 -17.31 12.12
CA ARG A 57 23.38 -18.71 12.57
C ARG A 57 23.07 -18.69 14.07
N ILE A 58 21.96 -19.31 14.47
CA ILE A 58 21.74 -20.26 15.60
C ILE A 58 20.22 -20.27 15.92
N LYS A 59 19.59 -21.46 15.79
CA LYS A 59 18.23 -21.85 16.26
C LYS A 59 18.34 -22.37 17.71
N PRO A 60 17.29 -22.49 18.59
CA PRO A 60 15.92 -22.95 18.25
C PRO A 60 14.71 -22.44 19.09
N ARG A 61 13.50 -22.72 18.55
CA ARG A 61 12.19 -22.99 19.22
C ARG A 61 11.67 -22.00 20.30
N HIS A 62 10.78 -21.09 19.89
CA HIS A 62 9.40 -21.05 20.41
C HIS A 62 8.52 -20.30 19.41
N LEU A 63 7.36 -20.87 19.08
CA LEU A 63 6.33 -20.25 18.27
C LEU A 63 5.93 -18.91 18.89
N SER A 64 6.40 -17.83 18.29
CA SER A 64 5.63 -16.58 18.27
C SER A 64 5.18 -16.46 16.83
N ASP A 65 3.87 -16.61 16.63
CA ASP A 65 3.13 -16.09 15.48
C ASP A 65 3.32 -14.57 15.43
N HIS A 66 4.56 -14.11 15.18
CA HIS A 66 4.78 -12.80 14.59
C HIS A 66 4.31 -12.92 13.15
N GLN A 67 2.98 -12.96 13.01
CA GLN A 67 2.27 -12.38 11.91
C GLN A 67 2.91 -11.02 11.71
N THR A 68 3.84 -10.96 10.75
CA THR A 68 4.44 -9.71 10.29
C THR A 68 3.26 -8.91 9.78
N SER A 69 2.66 -8.09 10.67
CA SER A 69 1.61 -7.16 10.31
C SER A 69 2.26 -6.27 9.29
N GLN A 70 1.97 -6.52 8.01
CA GLN A 70 2.43 -5.69 6.92
C GLN A 70 1.69 -4.38 7.09
N ARG A 71 2.25 -3.48 7.91
CA ARG A 71 1.74 -2.14 8.10
C ARG A 71 1.59 -1.52 6.72
N PHE A 72 0.36 -1.23 6.37
CA PHE A 72 0.04 -0.55 5.13
C PHE A 72 -0.36 0.89 5.41
N MET A 73 -0.28 1.69 4.37
CA MET A 73 -0.50 3.12 4.40
C MET A 73 -1.67 3.44 3.46
N LEU A 74 -2.41 4.48 3.77
CA LEU A 74 -3.56 4.91 2.99
C LEU A 74 -3.27 6.29 2.41
N SER A 75 -3.76 6.53 1.19
CA SER A 75 -3.89 7.87 0.65
C SER A 75 -5.25 8.06 0.01
N VAL A 76 -5.73 9.30 0.03
CA VAL A 76 -7.03 9.69 -0.51
C VAL A 76 -6.84 10.58 -1.73
N HIS A 77 -7.70 10.42 -2.72
CA HIS A 77 -7.65 11.16 -3.99
C HIS A 77 -9.05 11.60 -4.38
N ARG A 78 -9.16 12.74 -5.06
CA ARG A 78 -10.46 13.23 -5.58
C ARG A 78 -10.73 12.70 -6.96
N ARG A 79 -9.68 12.52 -7.77
CA ARG A 79 -9.75 12.07 -9.14
C ARG A 79 -8.67 11.02 -9.42
N LEU A 80 -8.89 10.18 -10.43
CA LEU A 80 -7.99 9.05 -10.70
C LEU A 80 -6.63 9.54 -11.23
N GLU A 81 -6.61 10.66 -11.93
CA GLU A 81 -5.43 11.27 -12.55
C GLU A 81 -4.39 11.72 -11.51
N GLU A 82 -4.80 11.88 -10.25
CA GLU A 82 -3.89 12.17 -9.13
C GLU A 82 -2.96 10.96 -8.83
N LEU A 83 -3.35 9.76 -9.25
CA LEU A 83 -2.53 8.55 -9.13
C LEU A 83 -1.54 8.39 -10.28
N ASP A 84 -1.74 9.05 -11.41
CA ASP A 84 -0.90 8.92 -12.61
C ASP A 84 0.59 9.14 -12.32
N PRO A 85 1.03 10.24 -11.65
CA PRO A 85 2.45 10.42 -11.37
C PRO A 85 3.01 9.33 -10.44
N LEU A 86 2.20 8.80 -9.52
CA LEU A 86 2.61 7.72 -8.60
C LEU A 86 2.76 6.39 -9.35
N ILE A 87 1.78 6.06 -10.20
CA ILE A 87 1.78 4.84 -11.01
C ILE A 87 2.89 4.89 -12.04
N LEU A 88 3.04 6.02 -12.73
CA LEU A 88 4.11 6.23 -13.71
C LEU A 88 5.48 6.10 -13.05
N ALA A 89 5.68 6.70 -11.88
CA ALA A 89 6.93 6.54 -11.13
C ALA A 89 7.22 5.08 -10.76
N MET A 90 6.20 4.29 -10.40
CA MET A 90 6.36 2.85 -10.14
C MET A 90 6.75 2.06 -11.40
N ILE A 91 6.21 2.42 -12.57
CA ILE A 91 6.45 1.71 -13.82
C ILE A 91 7.80 2.08 -14.43
N VAL A 92 8.07 3.39 -14.58
CA VAL A 92 9.23 3.91 -15.31
C VAL A 92 10.53 3.70 -14.55
N ALA A 93 10.51 3.86 -13.22
CA ALA A 93 11.74 3.77 -12.44
C ALA A 93 12.30 2.34 -12.35
N GLY A 94 11.51 1.29 -12.65
CA GLY A 94 11.91 -0.13 -12.50
C GLY A 94 12.42 -0.48 -11.08
N LYS A 95 12.26 0.45 -10.16
CA LYS A 95 12.73 0.57 -8.79
C LYS A 95 11.62 1.32 -8.08
N PRO A 96 11.29 0.99 -6.84
CA PRO A 96 10.22 1.68 -6.17
C PRO A 96 10.62 3.17 -6.08
N SER A 97 9.69 4.07 -6.40
CA SER A 97 10.03 5.48 -6.59
C SER A 97 10.77 6.00 -5.37
N SER A 98 11.75 6.89 -5.57
CA SER A 98 12.55 7.46 -4.48
C SER A 98 11.72 8.16 -3.40
N ILE A 99 10.45 8.46 -3.67
CA ILE A 99 9.53 9.05 -2.72
C ILE A 99 8.76 7.98 -1.94
N LEU A 100 8.57 6.77 -2.46
CA LEU A 100 7.83 5.70 -1.79
C LEU A 100 8.36 4.31 -2.21
N HIS A 101 9.16 3.66 -1.35
CA HIS A 101 9.45 2.22 -1.36
C HIS A 101 8.18 1.36 -1.14
N ARG A 102 7.16 1.58 -1.97
CA ARG A 102 5.79 1.12 -1.72
C ARG A 102 5.20 0.46 -2.95
N LYS A 103 4.38 -0.57 -2.72
CA LYS A 103 3.57 -1.22 -3.75
C LYS A 103 2.10 -0.92 -3.50
N LEU A 104 1.36 -0.58 -4.56
CA LEU A 104 -0.10 -0.46 -4.50
C LEU A 104 -0.70 -1.86 -4.31
N LEU A 105 -1.41 -2.05 -3.19
CA LEU A 105 -2.11 -3.31 -2.87
C LEU A 105 -3.56 -3.28 -3.33
N TYR A 106 -4.30 -2.23 -2.96
CA TYR A 106 -5.71 -2.08 -3.26
C TYR A 106 -6.02 -0.66 -3.70
N LEU A 107 -7.01 -0.56 -4.58
CA LEU A 107 -7.61 0.70 -4.96
C LEU A 107 -9.12 0.58 -4.73
N PHE A 108 -9.68 1.54 -4.02
CA PHE A 108 -11.11 1.65 -3.80
C PHE A 108 -11.64 2.90 -4.47
N VAL A 109 -12.70 2.77 -5.26
CA VAL A 109 -13.44 3.88 -5.85
C VAL A 109 -14.86 3.81 -5.32
N GLN A 110 -15.32 4.88 -4.68
CA GLN A 110 -16.60 4.93 -3.98
C GLN A 110 -16.76 3.75 -3.00
N LYS A 111 -15.68 3.44 -2.26
CA LYS A 111 -15.58 2.33 -1.29
C LYS A 111 -15.74 0.93 -1.89
N LYS A 112 -15.74 0.80 -3.22
CA LYS A 112 -15.75 -0.48 -3.92
C LYS A 112 -14.35 -0.82 -4.42
N PRO A 113 -13.88 -2.07 -4.24
CA PRO A 113 -12.57 -2.47 -4.75
C PRO A 113 -12.56 -2.41 -6.26
N VAL A 114 -11.47 -1.89 -6.82
CA VAL A 114 -11.23 -1.82 -8.26
C VAL A 114 -10.01 -2.66 -8.61
N LYS A 115 -10.16 -3.49 -9.63
CA LYS A 115 -9.05 -4.24 -10.21
C LYS A 115 -8.42 -3.42 -11.33
N ILE A 116 -7.11 -3.19 -11.24
CA ILE A 116 -6.36 -2.57 -12.33
C ILE A 116 -6.14 -3.65 -13.39
N LEU A 117 -6.75 -3.47 -14.58
CA LEU A 117 -6.65 -4.44 -15.68
C LEU A 117 -5.37 -4.27 -16.51
N GLY A 118 -4.86 -3.04 -16.60
CA GLY A 118 -3.65 -2.72 -17.34
C GLY A 118 -3.35 -1.23 -17.24
N VAL A 119 -2.12 -0.86 -17.59
CA VAL A 119 -1.69 0.54 -17.69
C VAL A 119 -1.27 0.81 -19.13
N ARG A 120 -1.80 1.87 -19.73
CA ARG A 120 -1.44 2.30 -21.08
C ARG A 120 -0.48 3.47 -21.00
N LEU A 121 0.72 3.28 -21.54
CA LEU A 121 1.72 4.35 -21.69
C LEU A 121 1.64 4.91 -23.10
N LEU A 122 1.55 6.23 -23.22
CA LEU A 122 1.68 6.96 -24.47
C LEU A 122 2.99 7.74 -24.40
N LEU A 123 3.90 7.48 -25.34
CA LEU A 123 5.22 8.08 -25.40
C LEU A 123 5.34 8.89 -26.69
N GLU A 124 5.68 10.15 -26.59
CA GLU A 124 5.99 11.01 -27.72
C GLU A 124 7.50 11.29 -27.76
N PRO A 125 8.20 11.05 -28.89
CA PRO A 125 9.61 11.35 -29.01
C PRO A 125 9.81 12.87 -29.05
N ILE A 126 10.78 13.36 -28.26
CA ILE A 126 11.23 14.76 -28.34
C ILE A 126 12.06 14.88 -29.62
N SER A 127 11.64 15.77 -30.53
CA SER A 127 12.35 16.10 -31.78
C SER A 127 13.40 17.19 -31.56
#